data_AF-A0A644W3Q6-F1
#
_entry.id   AF-A0A644W3Q6-F1
#
_cell.length_a   1.000
_cell.length_b   1.000
_cell.length_c   1.000
_cell.angle_alpha   90.00
_cell.angle_beta   90.00
_cell.angle_gamma   90.00
#
_symmetry.space_group_name_H-M   'P 1'
#
loop_
_entity.id
_entity.type
_entity.pdbx_description
1 polymer ?
#
loop_
_entity_poly.entity_id
_entity_poly.type
_entity_poly.pdbx_seq_one_letter_code
_entity_poly.pdbx_strand_id
1 'polypeptide(L)'
;MVDYDEKGFSPSGGNNGRKCPECGEEVSAKFRFCPACGTAIPEVPANVPLRPRAAVSRQEPVSREQFVPRHGGARFAENGSEPEQGRRFRTNADKTEASFREFNAVARSRRRKDDRKSAIPLIMILLVFLASIGGGVYWFLRQAEDLPWDSAVVQKPEKTPTAPEAADPASPAREPAAESAHATPPVPGETAQPAAPANTTPVPVASAVPGEIPEVTGPTRGVVIGSSVNLRGSHTIESSVVGRVSAGNRLEVLESWTPDGSAEAVTLADVEFTAPDGKKTKVARGRGVTVTGLPDAEGMVNVILPEDRKKVVYRVPSKSLSDPQAWPWYRVKPQGGGKEGWIFGKFLTVLDTRDESLSVLNLDAALTSYGTTKEQVQEVLGKPRKTTSRKVRSSGGEGTETTLAFSGATFVIYEGPGGSEVRKITLTSSKHPLDGGLAVGMDRRQVLSLLGHPNDLVKGEEVYRVNKASGIRIKYENYRVKAVTAGVLN
;
A
#
# COMPACT_ATOMS: atom_id res chain seq x y z
N MET A 1 25.99 53.26 -29.32
CA MET A 1 26.56 52.36 -30.34
C MET A 1 27.72 51.62 -29.71
N VAL A 2 27.42 50.53 -28.99
CA VAL A 2 28.34 49.41 -28.69
C VAL A 2 27.44 48.20 -28.45
N ASP A 3 27.78 47.12 -29.14
CA ASP A 3 27.04 45.88 -29.41
C ASP A 3 26.53 45.10 -28.19
N TYR A 4 25.36 44.48 -28.39
CA TYR A 4 24.89 43.33 -27.62
C TYR A 4 25.46 42.06 -28.28
N ASP A 5 26.40 41.39 -27.61
CA ASP A 5 26.85 40.06 -28.01
C ASP A 5 25.93 38.98 -27.40
N GLU A 6 25.19 38.31 -28.29
CA GLU A 6 24.52 37.03 -28.08
C GLU A 6 25.55 35.92 -27.83
N LYS A 7 25.63 35.39 -26.59
CA LYS A 7 26.06 33.98 -26.39
C LYS A 7 25.19 33.30 -25.34
N GLY A 8 24.48 32.28 -25.83
CA GLY A 8 23.52 31.46 -25.10
C GLY A 8 24.10 30.82 -23.84
N PHE A 9 23.32 30.93 -22.76
CA PHE A 9 23.45 30.07 -21.60
C PHE A 9 22.65 28.80 -21.88
N SER A 10 23.31 27.77 -22.40
CA SER A 10 22.80 26.40 -22.30
C SER A 10 23.06 25.91 -20.88
N PRO A 11 22.04 25.56 -20.07
CA PRO A 11 22.29 24.77 -18.87
C PRO A 11 22.59 23.34 -19.33
N SER A 12 23.86 23.05 -19.55
CA SER A 12 24.33 21.68 -19.70
C SER A 12 23.98 20.92 -18.42
N GLY A 13 23.00 20.02 -18.53
CA GLY A 13 22.61 19.08 -17.48
C GLY A 13 23.80 18.20 -17.10
N GLY A 14 24.46 18.56 -16.00
CA GLY A 14 25.41 17.70 -15.32
C GLY A 14 24.66 16.67 -14.49
N ASN A 15 24.58 15.44 -14.98
CA ASN A 15 24.24 14.27 -14.19
C ASN A 15 25.31 14.05 -13.10
N ASN A 16 25.19 14.74 -11.97
CA ASN A 16 25.96 14.42 -10.77
C ASN A 16 25.31 13.20 -10.10
N GLY A 17 25.53 12.02 -10.67
CA GLY A 17 25.17 10.76 -10.03
C GLY A 17 25.91 10.64 -8.69
N ARG A 18 25.18 10.51 -7.59
CA ARG A 18 25.76 10.24 -6.27
C ARG A 18 26.06 8.75 -6.20
N LYS A 19 27.25 8.34 -5.80
CA LYS A 19 27.54 6.92 -5.61
C LYS A 19 27.00 6.47 -4.26
N CYS A 20 26.36 5.29 -4.23
CA CYS A 20 25.93 4.69 -2.99
C CYS A 20 27.15 4.32 -2.13
N PRO A 21 27.20 4.71 -0.84
CA PRO A 21 28.35 4.41 0.03
C PRO A 21 28.50 2.91 0.34
N GLU A 22 27.43 2.13 0.21
CA GLU A 22 27.42 0.70 0.54
C GLU A 22 27.72 -0.21 -0.66
N CYS A 23 27.11 0.05 -1.82
CA CYS A 23 27.27 -0.83 -2.99
C CYS A 23 28.02 -0.21 -4.17
N GLY A 24 28.39 1.07 -4.09
CA GLY A 24 29.13 1.79 -5.14
C GLY A 24 28.31 2.14 -6.39
N GLU A 25 27.04 1.71 -6.48
CA GLU A 25 26.16 1.98 -7.62
C GLU A 25 25.90 3.48 -7.79
N GLU A 26 25.81 3.95 -9.03
CA GLU A 26 25.44 5.34 -9.32
C GLU A 26 23.94 5.55 -9.11
N VAL A 27 23.62 6.53 -8.28
CA VAL A 27 22.26 6.84 -7.86
C VAL A 27 21.96 8.29 -8.21
N SER A 28 20.91 8.47 -9.01
CA SER A 28 20.43 9.80 -9.40
C SER A 28 20.14 10.66 -8.18
N ALA A 29 20.37 11.97 -8.31
CA ALA A 29 20.07 12.96 -7.27
C ALA A 29 18.60 12.94 -6.80
N LYS A 30 17.69 12.37 -7.60
CA LYS A 30 16.27 12.22 -7.23
C LYS A 30 16.00 11.11 -6.21
N PHE A 31 16.89 10.13 -6.07
CA PHE A 31 16.69 9.01 -5.15
C PHE A 31 17.31 9.33 -3.79
N ARG A 32 16.51 9.21 -2.73
CA ARG A 32 16.97 9.25 -1.33
C ARG A 32 17.60 7.95 -0.84
N PHE A 33 17.38 6.86 -1.58
CA PHE A 33 17.89 5.53 -1.28
C PHE A 33 18.44 4.89 -2.54
N CYS A 34 19.49 4.09 -2.41
CA CYS A 34 20.05 3.38 -3.54
C CYS A 34 19.04 2.34 -4.08
N PRO A 35 18.74 2.35 -5.39
CA PRO A 35 17.81 1.38 -5.98
C PRO A 35 18.35 -0.05 -6.01
N ALA A 36 19.68 -0.23 -5.93
CA ALA A 36 20.32 -1.55 -5.95
C ALA A 36 20.32 -2.21 -4.56
N CYS A 37 20.72 -1.50 -3.51
CA CYS A 37 20.90 -2.08 -2.17
C CYS A 37 19.98 -1.50 -1.09
N GLY A 38 19.27 -0.41 -1.36
CA GLY A 38 18.31 0.20 -0.42
C GLY A 38 18.91 1.18 0.60
N THR A 39 20.24 1.35 0.63
CA THR A 39 20.94 2.25 1.56
C THR A 39 20.53 3.71 1.35
N ALA A 40 20.28 4.43 2.45
CA ALA A 40 20.02 5.87 2.42
C ALA A 40 21.23 6.64 1.85
N ILE A 41 20.96 7.60 0.97
CA ILE A 41 21.99 8.45 0.38
C ILE A 41 21.90 9.83 1.03
N PRO A 42 22.97 10.30 1.68
CA PRO A 42 22.99 11.62 2.30
C PRO A 42 22.61 12.69 1.28
N GLU A 43 21.68 13.57 1.65
CA GLU A 43 21.38 14.78 0.89
C GLU A 43 22.55 15.75 1.08
N VAL A 44 23.25 16.08 -0.01
CA VAL A 44 24.20 17.20 0.03
C VAL A 44 23.36 18.46 -0.08
N PRO A 45 23.33 19.34 0.93
CA PRO A 45 22.60 20.60 0.81
C PRO A 45 23.24 21.42 -0.32
N ALA A 46 22.41 21.85 -1.27
CA ALA A 46 22.83 22.77 -2.30
C ALA A 46 23.20 24.12 -1.65
N ASN A 47 24.41 24.60 -1.94
CA ASN A 47 25.00 25.89 -1.56
C ASN A 47 25.47 26.09 -0.10
N VAL A 48 26.76 25.87 0.10
CA VAL A 48 27.58 26.75 0.93
C VAL A 48 28.77 27.22 0.08
N PRO A 49 28.95 28.53 -0.19
CA PRO A 49 30.13 29.03 -0.88
C PRO A 49 31.37 28.84 0.00
N LEU A 50 32.28 27.96 -0.41
CA LEU A 50 33.60 27.86 0.21
C LEU A 50 34.39 29.14 -0.10
N ARG A 51 34.71 29.93 0.93
CA ARG A 51 35.76 30.94 0.85
C ARG A 51 37.13 30.25 0.70
N PRO A 52 38.02 30.72 -0.19
CA PRO A 52 39.36 30.18 -0.29
C PRO A 52 40.24 30.80 0.79
N ARG A 53 40.90 29.95 1.59
CA ARG A 53 42.09 30.37 2.35
C ARG A 53 43.25 29.51 1.90
N ALA A 54 44.08 30.11 1.05
CA ALA A 54 45.43 29.64 0.78
C ALA A 54 46.24 29.67 2.08
N ALA A 55 47.02 28.62 2.33
CA ALA A 55 48.48 28.69 2.37
C ALA A 55 49.10 27.39 2.91
N VAL A 56 49.90 26.76 2.05
CA VAL A 56 51.26 26.26 2.31
C VAL A 56 51.45 25.17 3.39
N SER A 57 51.82 23.96 2.96
CA SER A 57 53.23 23.54 3.06
C SER A 57 53.50 22.22 2.33
N ARG A 58 54.65 22.22 1.64
CA ARG A 58 55.28 21.13 0.89
C ARG A 58 55.64 19.95 1.80
N GLN A 59 55.50 18.73 1.26
CA GLN A 59 56.62 17.78 1.16
C GLN A 59 56.35 16.77 0.02
N GLU A 60 57.43 16.44 -0.66
CA GLU A 60 57.56 15.76 -1.96
C GLU A 60 57.58 14.21 -1.84
N PRO A 61 57.69 13.44 -2.96
CA PRO A 61 57.00 12.17 -3.17
C PRO A 61 57.87 10.94 -2.93
N VAL A 62 57.23 9.78 -2.80
CA VAL A 62 57.91 8.47 -2.98
C VAL A 62 57.24 7.66 -4.09
N SER A 63 58.01 7.61 -5.18
CA SER A 63 58.23 6.62 -6.23
C SER A 63 57.27 5.45 -6.46
N ARG A 64 56.86 5.44 -7.73
CA ARG A 64 56.37 4.42 -8.66
C ARG A 64 57.38 3.31 -8.95
N GLU A 65 56.95 2.05 -8.85
CA GLU A 65 57.43 0.90 -9.65
C GLU A 65 56.18 0.12 -10.09
N GLN A 66 55.71 0.24 -11.33
CA GLN A 66 56.05 -0.62 -12.48
C GLN A 66 55.90 -2.12 -12.18
N PHE A 67 54.83 -2.76 -12.70
CA PHE A 67 54.95 -3.95 -13.56
C PHE A 67 53.66 -4.16 -14.39
N VAL A 68 53.87 -4.41 -15.68
CA VAL A 68 52.91 -4.57 -16.79
C VAL A 68 52.68 -6.08 -17.04
N PRO A 69 51.58 -6.51 -17.68
CA PRO A 69 50.95 -7.82 -17.49
C PRO A 69 51.47 -8.90 -18.42
N ARG A 70 51.18 -10.17 -18.09
CA ARG A 70 51.45 -11.32 -18.96
C ARG A 70 50.16 -12.02 -19.37
N HIS A 71 49.94 -12.05 -20.68
CA HIS A 71 49.04 -12.94 -21.39
C HIS A 71 49.40 -14.41 -21.17
N GLY A 72 48.38 -15.27 -21.14
CA GLY A 72 48.50 -16.72 -21.26
C GLY A 72 47.15 -17.33 -21.58
N GLY A 73 46.84 -17.47 -22.86
CA GLY A 73 45.67 -18.22 -23.32
C GLY A 73 45.96 -19.72 -23.33
N ALA A 74 44.92 -20.53 -23.11
CA ALA A 74 44.86 -21.89 -23.60
C ALA A 74 43.39 -22.29 -23.83
N ARG A 75 43.13 -22.70 -25.08
CA ARG A 75 41.92 -23.35 -25.59
C ARG A 75 41.72 -24.73 -24.95
N PHE A 76 40.49 -25.26 -24.96
CA PHE A 76 40.02 -26.67 -25.12
C PHE A 76 38.63 -26.75 -24.46
N ALA A 77 37.59 -27.45 -24.91
CA ALA A 77 37.19 -28.11 -26.15
C ALA A 77 35.68 -28.36 -26.01
N GLU A 78 34.95 -28.34 -27.13
CA GLU A 78 33.55 -28.79 -27.24
C GLU A 78 33.38 -30.26 -26.88
N ASN A 79 32.24 -30.60 -26.27
CA ASN A 79 31.44 -31.83 -26.39
C ASN A 79 30.28 -31.68 -25.38
N GLY A 80 28.98 -31.79 -25.68
CA GLY A 80 28.32 -32.48 -26.78
C GLY A 80 27.74 -33.82 -26.30
N SER A 81 26.72 -33.81 -25.44
CA SER A 81 25.82 -34.97 -25.24
C SER A 81 24.55 -34.61 -24.44
N GLU A 82 23.40 -34.56 -25.13
CA GLU A 82 22.08 -34.82 -24.53
C GLU A 82 22.01 -36.26 -23.99
N PRO A 83 21.14 -36.54 -23.01
CA PRO A 83 20.05 -37.45 -23.37
C PRO A 83 18.68 -37.16 -22.71
N GLU A 84 17.66 -37.57 -23.48
CA GLU A 84 16.42 -38.24 -23.07
C GLU A 84 15.33 -37.50 -22.27
N GLN A 85 14.30 -37.11 -23.02
CA GLN A 85 12.92 -37.09 -22.57
C GLN A 85 12.45 -38.48 -22.13
N GLY A 86 11.91 -38.61 -20.93
CA GLY A 86 11.17 -39.82 -20.55
C GLY A 86 10.79 -39.97 -19.07
N ARG A 87 9.56 -39.54 -18.74
CA ARG A 87 8.73 -39.96 -17.59
C ARG A 87 9.35 -39.87 -16.19
N ARG A 88 8.95 -38.87 -15.37
CA ARG A 88 8.82 -39.08 -13.90
C ARG A 88 7.65 -38.32 -13.27
N PHE A 89 6.75 -39.12 -12.70
CA PHE A 89 6.08 -38.99 -11.41
C PHE A 89 5.64 -37.59 -10.95
N ARG A 90 4.33 -37.40 -10.94
CA ARG A 90 3.63 -36.35 -10.19
C ARG A 90 4.04 -36.44 -8.71
N THR A 91 4.75 -35.42 -8.23
CA THR A 91 5.11 -35.29 -6.81
C THR A 91 4.18 -34.28 -6.13
N ASN A 92 4.12 -34.31 -4.79
CA ASN A 92 3.25 -33.42 -4.01
C ASN A 92 3.51 -31.91 -4.20
N ALA A 93 4.60 -31.53 -4.88
CA ALA A 93 4.88 -30.15 -5.32
C ALA A 93 3.91 -29.67 -6.42
N ASP A 94 3.44 -30.58 -7.28
CA ASP A 94 2.44 -30.25 -8.30
C ASP A 94 1.07 -29.95 -7.67
N LYS A 95 0.78 -30.50 -6.48
CA LYS A 95 -0.46 -30.22 -5.73
C LYS A 95 -0.44 -28.85 -5.04
N THR A 96 0.73 -28.34 -4.65
CA THR A 96 0.86 -26.99 -4.06
C THR A 96 0.90 -25.90 -5.11
N GLU A 97 1.47 -26.17 -6.30
CA GLU A 97 1.41 -25.22 -7.42
C GLU A 97 0.04 -25.26 -8.13
N ALA A 98 -0.60 -26.44 -8.22
CA ALA A 98 -1.99 -26.55 -8.65
C ALA A 98 -2.95 -25.88 -7.66
N SER A 99 -2.74 -25.98 -6.33
CA SER A 99 -3.61 -25.30 -5.36
C SER A 99 -3.43 -23.78 -5.36
N PHE A 100 -2.25 -23.25 -5.70
CA PHE A 100 -2.02 -21.81 -5.87
C PHE A 100 -2.59 -21.28 -7.20
N ARG A 101 -2.52 -22.07 -8.28
CA ARG A 101 -3.18 -21.76 -9.56
C ARG A 101 -4.70 -21.92 -9.49
N GLU A 102 -5.21 -22.91 -8.75
CA GLU A 102 -6.65 -23.09 -8.49
C GLU A 102 -7.20 -21.98 -7.59
N PHE A 103 -6.47 -21.49 -6.57
CA PHE A 103 -6.94 -20.35 -5.75
C PHE A 103 -7.03 -19.04 -6.56
N ASN A 104 -6.08 -18.78 -7.47
CA ASN A 104 -6.12 -17.61 -8.34
C ASN A 104 -7.10 -17.74 -9.51
N ALA A 105 -7.39 -18.96 -10.00
CA ALA A 105 -8.41 -19.21 -11.02
C ALA A 105 -9.85 -19.16 -10.44
N VAL A 106 -10.05 -19.61 -9.19
CA VAL A 106 -11.34 -19.54 -8.48
C VAL A 106 -11.73 -18.09 -8.14
N ALA A 107 -10.77 -17.16 -8.06
CA ALA A 107 -11.06 -15.73 -7.93
C ALA A 107 -11.53 -15.06 -9.24
N ARG A 108 -11.46 -15.75 -10.40
CA ARG A 108 -11.85 -15.19 -11.71
C ARG A 108 -13.01 -15.87 -12.44
N SER A 109 -13.58 -16.96 -11.94
CA SER A 109 -14.81 -17.51 -12.53
C SER A 109 -15.72 -18.22 -11.51
N ARG A 110 -16.38 -17.45 -10.63
CA ARG A 110 -17.66 -17.85 -10.03
C ARG A 110 -18.64 -16.68 -9.99
N ARG A 111 -19.04 -16.25 -11.18
CA ARG A 111 -20.44 -15.87 -11.44
C ARG A 111 -20.91 -16.78 -12.58
N ARG A 112 -21.90 -17.63 -12.26
CA ARG A 112 -22.53 -18.68 -13.09
C ARG A 112 -21.73 -19.99 -13.23
N LYS A 113 -22.11 -21.00 -12.43
CA LYS A 113 -22.90 -22.17 -12.87
C LYS A 113 -22.65 -23.39 -11.94
N ASP A 114 -23.76 -23.97 -11.49
CA ASP A 114 -24.01 -25.30 -10.92
C ASP A 114 -23.59 -25.62 -9.46
N ASP A 115 -24.50 -25.32 -8.52
CA ASP A 115 -24.75 -26.19 -7.35
C ASP A 115 -25.73 -27.29 -7.78
N ARG A 116 -25.20 -28.47 -8.14
CA ARG A 116 -26.00 -29.72 -8.15
C ARG A 116 -25.87 -30.38 -6.78
N LYS A 117 -26.67 -29.89 -5.83
CA LYS A 117 -27.07 -30.63 -4.63
C LYS A 117 -28.59 -30.58 -4.59
N SER A 118 -29.20 -31.71 -4.96
CA SER A 118 -30.62 -32.07 -4.86
C SER A 118 -31.61 -30.90 -4.74
N ALA A 119 -32.15 -30.43 -5.86
CA ALA A 119 -33.28 -29.50 -5.90
C ALA A 119 -34.63 -30.20 -5.60
N ILE A 120 -34.63 -31.50 -5.36
CA ILE A 120 -35.83 -32.31 -5.10
C ILE A 120 -36.62 -31.82 -3.86
N PRO A 121 -36.00 -31.57 -2.68
CA PRO A 121 -36.75 -31.05 -1.54
C PRO A 121 -37.30 -29.63 -1.75
N LEU A 122 -36.60 -28.78 -2.51
CA LEU A 122 -37.00 -27.39 -2.74
C LEU A 122 -38.11 -27.28 -3.81
N ILE A 123 -38.07 -28.14 -4.83
CA ILE A 123 -39.16 -28.29 -5.81
C ILE A 123 -40.41 -28.89 -5.16
N MET A 124 -40.27 -29.85 -4.25
CA MET A 124 -41.42 -30.40 -3.50
C MET A 124 -42.06 -29.35 -2.59
N ILE A 125 -41.26 -28.54 -1.88
CA ILE A 125 -41.78 -27.43 -1.07
C ILE A 125 -42.48 -26.41 -1.97
N LEU A 126 -41.89 -26.03 -3.10
CA LEU A 126 -42.51 -25.10 -4.06
C LEU A 126 -43.81 -25.66 -4.64
N LEU A 127 -43.89 -26.95 -4.96
CA LEU A 127 -45.11 -27.58 -5.49
C LEU A 127 -46.22 -27.64 -4.43
N VAL A 128 -45.89 -27.90 -3.17
CA VAL A 128 -46.86 -27.83 -2.07
C VAL A 128 -47.36 -26.38 -1.88
N PHE A 129 -46.46 -25.40 -1.92
CA PHE A 129 -46.85 -23.98 -1.86
C PHE A 129 -47.72 -23.57 -3.06
N LEU A 130 -47.34 -23.95 -4.29
CA LEU A 130 -48.12 -23.65 -5.49
C LEU A 130 -49.46 -24.38 -5.53
N ALA A 131 -49.55 -25.61 -5.01
CA ALA A 131 -50.83 -26.30 -4.86
C ALA A 131 -51.73 -25.65 -3.80
N SER A 132 -51.15 -25.16 -2.69
CA SER A 132 -51.92 -24.46 -1.65
C SER A 132 -52.41 -23.06 -2.09
N ILE A 133 -51.56 -22.31 -2.82
CA ILE A 133 -51.92 -20.99 -3.36
C ILE A 133 -52.83 -21.14 -4.58
N GLY A 134 -52.55 -22.09 -5.48
CA GLY A 134 -53.36 -22.38 -6.66
C GLY A 134 -54.73 -22.95 -6.30
N GLY A 135 -54.82 -23.80 -5.27
CA GLY A 135 -56.09 -24.25 -4.70
C GLY A 135 -56.88 -23.10 -4.08
N GLY A 136 -56.21 -22.18 -3.38
CA GLY A 136 -56.83 -20.98 -2.81
C GLY A 136 -57.37 -20.01 -3.87
N VAL A 137 -56.62 -19.75 -4.94
CA VAL A 137 -57.04 -18.85 -6.03
C VAL A 137 -58.13 -19.48 -6.89
N TYR A 138 -58.10 -20.79 -7.15
CA TYR A 138 -59.17 -21.49 -7.86
C TYR A 138 -60.47 -21.54 -7.05
N TRP A 139 -60.40 -21.75 -5.74
CA TRP A 139 -61.58 -21.73 -4.87
C TRP A 139 -62.16 -20.31 -4.73
N PHE A 140 -61.30 -19.28 -4.66
CA PHE A 140 -61.70 -17.87 -4.60
C PHE A 140 -62.29 -17.34 -5.91
N LEU A 141 -61.72 -17.70 -7.07
CA LEU A 141 -62.27 -17.33 -8.38
C LEU A 141 -63.59 -18.04 -8.69
N ARG A 142 -63.76 -19.29 -8.22
CA ARG A 142 -65.05 -19.99 -8.30
C ARG A 142 -66.14 -19.35 -7.42
N GLN A 143 -65.74 -18.67 -6.34
CA GLN A 143 -66.67 -17.93 -5.48
C GLN A 143 -67.07 -16.56 -6.07
N ALA A 144 -66.31 -16.05 -7.04
CA ALA A 144 -66.55 -14.75 -7.69
C ALA A 144 -67.46 -14.84 -8.93
N GLU A 145 -67.81 -16.05 -9.41
CA GLU A 145 -68.75 -16.26 -10.53
C GLU A 145 -70.23 -16.12 -10.14
N ASP A 146 -70.56 -15.99 -8.85
CA ASP A 146 -71.95 -15.97 -8.34
C ASP A 146 -72.43 -14.61 -7.80
N LEU A 147 -71.83 -13.47 -8.20
CA LEU A 147 -72.37 -12.15 -7.82
C LEU A 147 -72.58 -11.20 -9.03
N PRO A 148 -73.79 -10.60 -9.15
CA PRO A 148 -74.28 -10.01 -10.39
C PRO A 148 -73.80 -8.57 -10.63
N TRP A 149 -73.45 -8.35 -11.90
CA TRP A 149 -73.48 -7.11 -12.70
C TRP A 149 -74.21 -5.91 -12.07
N ASP A 150 -73.64 -4.70 -12.16
CA ASP A 150 -73.88 -3.90 -13.36
C ASP A 150 -73.07 -2.59 -13.46
N SER A 151 -72.66 -2.35 -14.71
CA SER A 151 -72.42 -1.10 -15.44
C SER A 151 -72.36 0.25 -14.70
N ALA A 152 -71.26 1.00 -14.94
CA ALA A 152 -71.33 2.32 -15.59
C ALA A 152 -69.96 2.96 -15.85
N VAL A 153 -69.67 3.12 -17.15
CA VAL A 153 -69.23 4.39 -17.78
C VAL A 153 -67.80 4.90 -17.53
N VAL A 154 -66.97 4.56 -18.52
CA VAL A 154 -65.91 5.35 -19.17
C VAL A 154 -66.21 6.87 -19.21
N GLN A 155 -65.25 7.74 -18.82
CA GLN A 155 -64.73 8.84 -19.66
C GLN A 155 -63.70 9.77 -18.95
N LYS A 156 -62.55 9.91 -19.59
CA LYS A 156 -61.64 11.09 -19.63
C LYS A 156 -62.29 12.11 -20.64
N PRO A 157 -62.22 13.46 -20.55
CA PRO A 157 -60.99 14.28 -20.43
C PRO A 157 -61.05 15.71 -19.80
N GLU A 158 -59.88 16.21 -19.41
CA GLU A 158 -59.28 17.55 -19.62
C GLU A 158 -60.17 18.76 -20.03
N LYS A 159 -60.16 19.85 -19.21
CA LYS A 159 -59.98 21.28 -19.61
C LYS A 159 -60.10 22.29 -18.44
N THR A 160 -59.14 23.22 -18.41
CA THR A 160 -59.02 24.54 -17.74
C THR A 160 -60.09 25.55 -18.27
N PRO A 161 -60.22 26.86 -17.88
CA PRO A 161 -60.00 27.68 -16.64
C PRO A 161 -61.25 28.52 -16.20
N THR A 162 -61.15 29.32 -15.12
CA THR A 162 -61.53 30.78 -14.97
C THR A 162 -62.10 31.13 -13.56
N ALA A 163 -61.64 32.28 -13.03
CA ALA A 163 -61.85 32.92 -11.70
C ALA A 163 -63.26 33.58 -11.50
N PRO A 164 -63.59 34.42 -10.47
CA PRO A 164 -62.86 34.88 -9.26
C PRO A 164 -63.71 35.01 -7.94
N GLU A 165 -63.04 35.40 -6.84
CA GLU A 165 -63.47 36.33 -5.75
C GLU A 165 -64.67 36.02 -4.81
N ALA A 166 -64.40 35.86 -3.49
CA ALA A 166 -64.89 36.74 -2.40
C ALA A 166 -64.84 36.10 -0.98
N ALA A 167 -64.35 36.91 -0.03
CA ALA A 167 -64.72 37.07 1.39
C ALA A 167 -64.28 36.06 2.50
N ASP A 168 -63.43 36.60 3.39
CA ASP A 168 -63.13 36.31 4.82
C ASP A 168 -64.38 36.32 5.76
N PRO A 169 -64.32 36.13 7.12
CA PRO A 169 -63.19 35.98 8.09
C PRO A 169 -63.41 34.92 9.23
N ALA A 170 -62.43 34.75 10.16
CA ALA A 170 -62.60 34.90 11.63
C ALA A 170 -61.61 34.07 12.52
N SER A 171 -61.11 34.76 13.56
CA SER A 171 -60.16 34.44 14.64
C SER A 171 -60.86 33.72 15.86
N PRO A 172 -60.33 33.56 17.12
CA PRO A 172 -59.00 33.88 17.73
C PRO A 172 -58.46 32.87 18.82
N ALA A 173 -57.31 33.27 19.39
CA ALA A 173 -56.55 32.91 20.61
C ALA A 173 -57.21 32.29 21.88
N ARG A 174 -56.44 31.50 22.68
CA ARG A 174 -56.03 31.76 24.10
C ARG A 174 -55.29 30.59 24.81
N GLU A 175 -54.20 30.93 25.52
CA GLU A 175 -53.65 30.30 26.77
C GLU A 175 -54.60 30.55 27.98
N PRO A 176 -54.47 29.96 29.22
CA PRO A 176 -53.23 29.65 29.97
C PRO A 176 -53.20 28.50 31.04
N ALA A 177 -51.98 28.26 31.58
CA ALA A 177 -51.47 27.92 32.92
C ALA A 177 -52.22 27.08 34.01
N ALA A 178 -51.44 26.20 34.71
CA ALA A 178 -51.28 26.02 36.19
C ALA A 178 -50.47 24.71 36.49
N GLU A 179 -49.31 24.65 37.19
CA GLU A 179 -48.98 24.95 38.63
C GLU A 179 -49.22 23.70 39.56
N SER A 180 -48.43 23.25 40.55
CA SER A 180 -47.07 23.43 41.15
C SER A 180 -46.86 22.26 42.19
N ALA A 181 -45.67 21.97 42.75
CA ALA A 181 -45.16 22.46 44.06
C ALA A 181 -43.79 21.78 44.40
N HIS A 182 -42.69 22.51 44.68
CA HIS A 182 -42.06 22.88 45.98
C HIS A 182 -41.36 21.72 46.76
N ALA A 183 -40.14 21.84 47.34
CA ALA A 183 -39.56 22.96 48.11
C ALA A 183 -37.99 23.04 48.13
N THR A 184 -37.52 24.21 48.60
CA THR A 184 -36.24 24.99 48.62
C THR A 184 -35.32 24.71 49.85
N PRO A 185 -34.21 25.46 50.21
CA PRO A 185 -33.35 26.48 49.55
C PRO A 185 -31.78 26.39 49.80
N PRO A 186 -30.96 27.36 49.31
CA PRO A 186 -29.46 27.39 49.31
C PRO A 186 -28.81 28.56 50.13
N VAL A 187 -27.50 28.86 49.90
CA VAL A 187 -26.75 30.19 49.91
C VAL A 187 -25.45 30.18 50.80
N PRO A 188 -24.35 31.00 50.62
CA PRO A 188 -23.74 31.77 49.49
C PRO A 188 -22.18 31.66 49.32
N GLY A 189 -21.62 32.26 48.26
CA GLY A 189 -20.29 32.93 48.27
C GLY A 189 -19.34 32.51 47.12
N GLU A 190 -19.30 33.21 45.99
CA GLU A 190 -18.41 34.36 45.68
C GLU A 190 -16.99 33.97 45.22
N THR A 191 -16.77 33.88 43.90
CA THR A 191 -15.84 34.73 43.12
C THR A 191 -15.70 34.18 41.69
N ALA A 192 -15.85 35.08 40.71
CA ALA A 192 -15.50 34.84 39.33
C ALA A 192 -13.97 34.82 39.18
N GLN A 193 -13.43 33.83 38.47
CA GLN A 193 -12.02 33.79 38.07
C GLN A 193 -11.92 33.41 36.58
N PRO A 194 -11.07 34.10 35.79
CA PRO A 194 -11.16 34.10 34.33
C PRO A 194 -10.73 32.77 33.72
N ALA A 195 -11.34 32.42 32.58
CA ALA A 195 -10.93 31.29 31.75
C ALA A 195 -9.43 31.38 31.41
N ALA A 196 -8.64 30.48 31.99
CA ALA A 196 -7.29 30.21 31.54
C ALA A 196 -7.36 29.51 30.17
N PRO A 197 -6.58 29.96 29.16
CA PRO A 197 -6.58 29.31 27.86
C PRO A 197 -6.07 27.88 28.00
N ALA A 198 -6.76 26.96 27.34
CA ALA A 198 -6.32 25.58 27.20
C ALA A 198 -4.90 25.59 26.61
N ASN A 199 -3.92 25.18 27.41
CA ASN A 199 -2.60 24.80 26.93
C ASN A 199 -2.79 23.61 25.98
N THR A 200 -2.95 23.91 24.69
CA THR A 200 -2.66 22.97 23.61
C THR A 200 -1.15 22.78 23.61
N THR A 201 -0.69 21.85 24.43
CA THR A 201 0.64 21.26 24.26
C THR A 201 0.65 20.63 22.87
N PRO A 202 1.47 21.12 21.92
CA PRO A 202 1.65 20.39 20.68
C PRO A 202 2.32 19.07 21.04
N VAL A 203 1.63 17.97 20.76
CA VAL A 203 2.27 16.65 20.70
C VAL A 203 3.46 16.81 19.76
N PRO A 204 4.70 16.54 20.19
CA PRO A 204 5.84 16.71 19.31
C PRO A 204 5.64 15.78 18.12
N VAL A 205 5.63 16.36 16.92
CA VAL A 205 5.80 15.60 15.68
C VAL A 205 7.12 14.86 15.87
N ALA A 206 7.04 13.54 16.06
CA ALA A 206 8.19 12.68 16.20
C ALA A 206 9.18 13.02 15.07
N SER A 207 10.41 13.39 15.45
CA SER A 207 11.50 13.54 14.51
C SER A 207 11.71 12.18 13.84
N ALA A 208 11.17 12.01 12.64
CA ALA A 208 11.39 10.82 11.86
C ALA A 208 12.87 10.80 11.46
N VAL A 209 13.64 9.89 12.06
CA VAL A 209 14.96 9.54 11.55
C VAL A 209 14.77 8.99 10.14
N PRO A 210 15.45 9.53 9.11
CA PRO A 210 15.28 9.05 7.74
C PRO A 210 15.58 7.55 7.63
N GLY A 211 14.58 6.76 7.22
CA GLY A 211 14.70 5.30 7.02
C GLY A 211 14.09 4.42 8.11
N GLU A 212 13.49 5.00 9.15
CA GLU A 212 12.79 4.26 10.21
C GLU A 212 11.27 4.19 9.97
N ILE A 213 10.65 3.08 10.37
CA ILE A 213 9.18 2.93 10.36
C ILE A 213 8.63 3.66 11.60
N PRO A 214 7.57 4.47 11.49
CA PRO A 214 7.01 5.17 12.65
C PRO A 214 6.62 4.22 13.78
N GLU A 215 7.07 4.54 14.99
CA GLU A 215 6.76 3.80 16.20
C GLU A 215 5.26 3.89 16.54
N VAL A 216 4.74 2.82 17.15
CA VAL A 216 3.36 2.74 17.64
C VAL A 216 3.41 2.73 19.16
N THR A 217 2.99 3.84 19.77
CA THR A 217 2.98 4.02 21.24
C THR A 217 1.59 3.84 21.86
N GLY A 218 0.58 3.46 21.06
CA GLY A 218 -0.78 3.26 21.56
C GLY A 218 -1.66 2.43 20.63
N PRO A 219 -2.87 2.07 21.11
CA PRO A 219 -3.76 1.17 20.39
C PRO A 219 -4.12 1.68 19.00
N THR A 220 -3.78 0.89 17.98
CA THR A 220 -4.22 1.12 16.60
C THR A 220 -4.69 -0.19 15.96
N ARG A 221 -5.12 -0.12 14.70
CA ARG A 221 -5.63 -1.27 13.96
C ARG A 221 -4.52 -1.90 13.12
N GLY A 222 -4.51 -3.22 13.09
CA GLY A 222 -3.62 -4.01 12.26
C GLY A 222 -4.39 -5.01 11.40
N VAL A 223 -3.89 -5.28 10.21
CA VAL A 223 -4.38 -6.34 9.32
C VAL A 223 -3.24 -7.27 8.97
N VAL A 224 -3.41 -8.56 9.26
CA VAL A 224 -2.40 -9.57 8.95
C VAL A 224 -2.36 -9.80 7.44
N ILE A 225 -1.16 -9.81 6.87
CA ILE A 225 -0.93 -10.05 5.43
C ILE A 225 -0.24 -11.40 5.17
N GLY A 226 0.30 -12.06 6.20
CA GLY A 226 0.90 -13.39 6.11
C GLY A 226 -0.09 -14.52 6.38
N SER A 227 0.17 -15.70 5.83
CA SER A 227 -0.62 -16.92 6.10
C SER A 227 -0.05 -17.70 7.29
N SER A 228 -0.88 -18.13 8.24
CA SER A 228 -0.47 -18.96 9.38
C SER A 228 0.70 -18.41 10.19
N VAL A 229 0.67 -17.12 10.49
CA VAL A 229 1.70 -16.40 11.25
C VAL A 229 1.57 -16.71 12.73
N ASN A 230 2.67 -17.10 13.35
CA ASN A 230 2.71 -17.38 14.79
C ASN A 230 2.73 -16.07 15.59
N LEU A 231 1.90 -16.00 16.63
CA LEU A 231 2.01 -15.02 17.71
C LEU A 231 2.92 -15.61 18.79
N ARG A 232 3.83 -14.81 19.34
CA ARG A 232 4.83 -15.26 20.31
C ARG A 232 4.68 -14.58 21.66
N GLY A 233 5.17 -15.23 22.72
CA GLY A 233 5.14 -14.68 24.07
C GLY A 233 5.99 -13.42 24.25
N SER A 234 7.03 -13.27 23.43
CA SER A 234 7.95 -12.12 23.42
C SER A 234 8.38 -11.78 21.99
N HIS A 235 9.05 -10.64 21.82
CA HIS A 235 9.51 -10.05 20.56
C HIS A 235 10.79 -10.70 20.00
N THR A 236 10.79 -12.04 19.92
CA THR A 236 11.89 -12.85 19.37
C THR A 236 11.36 -14.13 18.75
N ILE A 237 11.99 -14.62 17.68
CA ILE A 237 11.64 -15.90 17.06
C ILE A 237 11.95 -17.13 17.93
N GLU A 238 12.75 -16.98 18.99
CA GLU A 238 13.04 -18.07 19.94
C GLU A 238 11.94 -18.24 21.00
N SER A 239 11.13 -17.20 21.22
CA SER A 239 10.03 -17.25 22.19
C SER A 239 8.97 -18.28 21.81
N SER A 240 8.33 -18.87 22.81
CA SER A 240 7.21 -19.79 22.64
C SER A 240 6.06 -19.17 21.84
N VAL A 241 5.36 -20.00 21.08
CA VAL A 241 4.18 -19.62 20.29
C VAL A 241 2.97 -19.64 21.20
N VAL A 242 2.26 -18.50 21.30
CA VAL A 242 1.06 -18.32 22.14
C VAL A 242 -0.24 -18.34 21.33
N GLY A 243 -0.15 -18.19 20.01
CA GLY A 243 -1.30 -18.19 19.11
C GLY A 243 -0.89 -18.21 17.65
N ARG A 244 -1.88 -18.21 16.75
CA ARG A 244 -1.66 -18.15 15.30
C ARG A 244 -2.75 -17.32 14.64
N VAL A 245 -2.35 -16.52 13.65
CA VAL A 245 -3.22 -15.65 12.86
C VAL A 245 -2.96 -15.83 11.37
N SER A 246 -3.90 -15.45 10.52
CA SER A 246 -3.79 -15.62 9.07
C SER A 246 -4.16 -14.35 8.33
N ALA A 247 -3.90 -14.33 7.03
CA ALA A 247 -4.14 -13.17 6.18
C ALA A 247 -5.61 -12.72 6.28
N GLY A 248 -5.80 -11.41 6.47
CA GLY A 248 -7.12 -10.80 6.67
C GLY A 248 -7.60 -10.75 8.12
N ASN A 249 -6.98 -11.47 9.05
CA ASN A 249 -7.28 -11.30 10.48
C ASN A 249 -7.01 -9.86 10.91
N ARG A 250 -7.97 -9.26 11.62
CA ARG A 250 -7.85 -7.93 12.20
C ARG A 250 -7.34 -8.03 13.63
N LEU A 251 -6.37 -7.18 13.95
CA LEU A 251 -5.72 -7.13 15.25
C LEU A 251 -5.82 -5.71 15.81
N GLU A 252 -5.83 -5.62 17.12
CA GLU A 252 -5.49 -4.40 17.84
C GLU A 252 -3.98 -4.41 18.07
N VAL A 253 -3.27 -3.36 17.66
CA VAL A 253 -1.83 -3.19 17.80
C VAL A 253 -1.60 -2.28 18.98
N LEU A 254 -0.95 -2.78 20.02
CA LEU A 254 -0.84 -2.09 21.31
C LEU A 254 0.44 -1.26 21.41
N GLU A 255 1.55 -1.86 20.96
CA GLU A 255 2.87 -1.24 20.98
C GLU A 255 3.76 -1.83 19.88
N SER A 256 4.81 -1.11 19.53
CA SER A 256 5.90 -1.60 18.70
C SER A 256 7.20 -1.66 19.47
N TRP A 257 8.06 -2.61 19.10
CA TRP A 257 9.41 -2.72 19.63
C TRP A 257 10.37 -2.99 18.47
N THR A 258 11.41 -2.18 18.36
CA THR A 258 12.48 -2.40 17.39
C THR A 258 13.74 -2.83 18.14
N PRO A 259 14.30 -4.00 17.84
CA PRO A 259 15.55 -4.46 18.45
C PRO A 259 16.74 -3.57 18.05
N ASP A 260 17.53 -3.16 19.03
CA ASP A 260 18.87 -2.63 18.81
C ASP A 260 19.80 -3.77 18.40
N GLY A 261 19.97 -3.97 17.09
CA GLY A 261 20.94 -4.94 16.59
C GLY A 261 20.43 -6.39 16.44
N SER A 262 19.15 -6.62 16.14
CA SER A 262 18.65 -7.99 15.95
C SER A 262 19.37 -8.75 14.85
N ALA A 263 19.65 -10.01 15.14
CA ALA A 263 20.07 -11.03 14.19
C ALA A 263 18.88 -11.71 13.49
N GLU A 264 17.64 -11.37 13.81
CA GLU A 264 16.48 -12.15 13.37
C GLU A 264 15.98 -11.72 11.98
N ALA A 265 15.94 -12.67 11.06
CA ALA A 265 15.46 -12.46 9.70
C ALA A 265 14.36 -13.46 9.32
N VAL A 266 13.75 -13.23 8.17
CA VAL A 266 12.70 -14.07 7.59
C VAL A 266 13.03 -14.42 6.14
N THR A 267 12.82 -15.67 5.74
CA THR A 267 12.98 -16.10 4.33
C THR A 267 11.97 -15.40 3.41
N LEU A 268 12.46 -14.80 2.32
CA LEU A 268 11.64 -14.06 1.35
C LEU A 268 11.00 -14.97 0.29
N ALA A 269 11.57 -16.15 0.09
CA ALA A 269 11.13 -17.18 -0.86
C ALA A 269 11.43 -18.57 -0.28
N ASP A 270 10.94 -19.61 -0.94
CA ASP A 270 11.37 -20.97 -0.66
C ASP A 270 12.84 -21.13 -1.04
N VAL A 271 13.65 -21.63 -0.11
CA VAL A 271 15.11 -21.60 -0.23
C VAL A 271 15.73 -22.85 0.38
N GLU A 272 16.84 -23.29 -0.21
CA GLU A 272 17.62 -24.43 0.28
C GLU A 272 18.75 -23.95 1.19
N PHE A 273 18.77 -24.48 2.41
CA PHE A 273 19.79 -24.23 3.41
C PHE A 273 20.81 -25.35 3.37
N THR A 274 22.10 -25.02 3.34
CA THR A 274 23.17 -26.02 3.29
C THR A 274 23.83 -26.13 4.66
N ALA A 275 23.75 -27.29 5.28
CA ALA A 275 24.42 -27.59 6.54
C ALA A 275 25.93 -27.81 6.34
N PRO A 276 26.75 -27.82 7.42
CA PRO A 276 28.21 -27.97 7.31
C PRO A 276 28.66 -29.32 6.73
N ASP A 277 27.81 -30.36 6.86
CA ASP A 277 28.01 -31.69 6.29
C ASP A 277 27.61 -31.78 4.80
N GLY A 278 27.23 -30.65 4.19
CA GLY A 278 26.76 -30.56 2.81
C GLY A 278 25.28 -30.94 2.62
N LYS A 279 24.58 -31.34 3.68
CA LYS A 279 23.16 -31.70 3.59
C LYS A 279 22.30 -30.48 3.32
N LYS A 280 21.41 -30.59 2.34
CA LYS A 280 20.45 -29.52 1.99
C LYS A 280 19.11 -29.73 2.68
N THR A 281 18.54 -28.65 3.20
CA THR A 281 17.22 -28.62 3.83
C THR A 281 16.38 -27.53 3.18
N LYS A 282 15.16 -27.87 2.74
CA LYS A 282 14.23 -26.90 2.15
C LYS A 282 13.52 -26.13 3.25
N VAL A 283 13.59 -24.81 3.18
CA VAL A 283 12.94 -23.90 4.11
C VAL A 283 11.94 -23.05 3.33
N ALA A 284 10.67 -23.10 3.75
CA ALA A 284 9.61 -22.35 3.10
C ALA A 284 9.77 -20.84 3.34
N ARG A 285 9.18 -20.04 2.45
CA ARG A 285 9.01 -18.59 2.61
C ARG A 285 8.32 -18.25 3.93
N GLY A 286 8.73 -17.13 4.54
CA GLY A 286 8.12 -16.60 5.76
C GLY A 286 8.64 -17.25 7.04
N ARG A 287 9.70 -18.07 6.93
CA ARG A 287 10.31 -18.74 8.08
C ARG A 287 11.32 -17.83 8.77
N GLY A 288 11.18 -17.68 10.09
CA GLY A 288 12.13 -16.96 10.93
C GLY A 288 13.44 -17.72 11.11
N VAL A 289 14.56 -17.01 11.05
CA VAL A 289 15.93 -17.50 11.21
C VAL A 289 16.77 -16.51 12.01
N THR A 290 17.80 -16.99 12.70
CA THR A 290 18.78 -16.13 13.40
C THR A 290 20.07 -16.07 12.58
N VAL A 291 20.45 -14.89 12.13
CA VAL A 291 21.66 -14.60 11.36
C VAL A 291 22.87 -14.49 12.29
N THR A 292 23.92 -15.28 12.04
CA THR A 292 25.06 -15.40 12.96
C THR A 292 26.34 -14.75 12.45
N GLY A 293 26.29 -14.00 11.35
CA GLY A 293 27.43 -13.28 10.82
C GLY A 293 27.08 -12.40 9.62
N LEU A 294 28.08 -11.68 9.12
CA LEU A 294 27.95 -10.91 7.88
C LEU A 294 27.99 -11.84 6.66
N PRO A 295 27.43 -11.41 5.52
CA PRO A 295 27.60 -12.13 4.26
C PRO A 295 29.09 -12.26 3.89
N ASP A 296 29.48 -13.43 3.39
CA ASP A 296 30.80 -13.67 2.83
C ASP A 296 30.95 -13.07 1.42
N ALA A 297 32.12 -13.24 0.81
CA ALA A 297 32.41 -12.75 -0.55
C ALA A 297 31.50 -13.37 -1.64
N GLU A 298 30.88 -14.51 -1.35
CA GLU A 298 29.92 -15.18 -2.24
C GLU A 298 28.48 -14.68 -2.01
N GLY A 299 28.28 -13.76 -1.05
CA GLY A 299 26.98 -13.26 -0.64
C GLY A 299 26.18 -14.27 0.18
N MET A 300 26.83 -15.29 0.75
CA MET A 300 26.21 -16.29 1.60
C MET A 300 26.34 -15.88 3.06
N VAL A 301 25.34 -16.18 3.86
CA VAL A 301 25.29 -15.84 5.28
C VAL A 301 24.96 -17.08 6.12
N ASN A 302 25.51 -17.10 7.33
CA ASN A 302 25.28 -18.15 8.30
C ASN A 302 23.99 -17.88 9.09
N VAL A 303 23.16 -18.91 9.23
CA VAL A 303 21.89 -18.83 9.94
C VAL A 303 21.62 -20.06 10.81
N ILE A 304 20.84 -19.86 11.87
CA ILE A 304 20.31 -20.92 12.73
C ILE A 304 18.79 -20.96 12.60
N LEU A 305 18.24 -22.17 12.49
CA LEU A 305 16.80 -22.40 12.51
C LEU A 305 16.32 -22.55 13.96
N PRO A 306 15.25 -21.85 14.38
CA PRO A 306 14.77 -21.90 15.77
C PRO A 306 14.21 -23.27 16.18
N GLU A 307 13.87 -24.14 15.23
CA GLU A 307 13.44 -25.53 15.50
C GLU A 307 14.61 -26.49 15.70
N ASP A 308 15.82 -26.09 15.30
CA ASP A 308 16.99 -26.95 15.38
C ASP A 308 17.61 -26.86 16.78
N ARG A 309 17.27 -27.83 17.62
CA ARG A 309 17.79 -27.92 19.00
C ARG A 309 19.31 -28.05 19.07
N LYS A 310 19.95 -28.55 18.00
CA LYS A 310 21.41 -28.68 17.93
C LYS A 310 22.07 -27.37 17.47
N LYS A 311 21.29 -26.33 17.19
CA LYS A 311 21.76 -25.02 16.69
C LYS A 311 22.71 -25.17 15.49
N VAL A 312 22.35 -26.06 14.56
CA VAL A 312 23.14 -26.25 13.33
C VAL A 312 23.20 -24.93 12.57
N VAL A 313 24.41 -24.58 12.14
CA VAL A 313 24.67 -23.38 11.36
C VAL A 313 24.57 -23.72 9.88
N TYR A 314 23.57 -23.15 9.21
CA TYR A 314 23.33 -23.34 7.78
C TYR A 314 23.87 -22.15 6.98
N ARG A 315 24.30 -22.40 5.74
CA ARG A 315 24.64 -21.36 4.75
C ARG A 315 23.45 -21.13 3.81
N VAL A 316 23.14 -19.85 3.58
CA VAL A 316 22.04 -19.40 2.72
C VAL A 316 22.39 -18.09 2.02
N PRO A 317 21.93 -17.80 0.79
CA PRO A 317 22.16 -16.49 0.16
C PRO A 317 21.51 -15.36 0.95
N SER A 318 22.25 -14.29 1.28
CA SER A 318 21.76 -13.16 2.07
C SER A 318 20.51 -12.50 1.45
N LYS A 319 20.50 -12.36 0.12
CA LYS A 319 19.36 -11.81 -0.66
C LYS A 319 18.05 -12.60 -0.54
N SER A 320 18.10 -13.82 -0.02
CA SER A 320 16.91 -14.64 0.21
C SER A 320 16.27 -14.41 1.58
N LEU A 321 16.91 -13.60 2.43
CA LEU A 321 16.45 -13.23 3.76
C LEU A 321 16.03 -11.77 3.79
N SER A 322 15.13 -11.43 4.72
CA SER A 322 14.91 -10.05 5.10
C SER A 322 16.14 -9.49 5.81
N ASP A 323 16.35 -8.19 5.71
CA ASP A 323 17.29 -7.50 6.58
C ASP A 323 16.90 -7.72 8.06
N PRO A 324 17.81 -8.22 8.91
CA PRO A 324 17.56 -8.52 10.31
C PRO A 324 17.07 -7.34 11.15
N GLN A 325 17.49 -6.11 10.84
CA GLN A 325 17.18 -4.91 11.61
C GLN A 325 16.01 -4.12 11.02
N ALA A 326 15.34 -4.68 10.01
CA ALA A 326 14.45 -3.89 9.17
C ALA A 326 13.02 -3.75 9.65
N TRP A 327 12.57 -4.63 10.54
CA TRP A 327 11.16 -4.72 10.86
C TRP A 327 10.94 -4.74 12.36
N PRO A 328 10.08 -3.86 12.90
CA PRO A 328 9.70 -3.91 14.30
C PRO A 328 8.87 -5.16 14.58
N TRP A 329 8.87 -5.56 15.84
CA TRP A 329 7.86 -6.43 16.41
C TRP A 329 6.68 -5.61 16.91
N TYR A 330 5.48 -6.16 16.80
CA TYR A 330 4.28 -5.52 17.31
C TYR A 330 3.62 -6.42 18.33
N ARG A 331 3.25 -5.83 19.46
CA ARG A 331 2.37 -6.50 20.42
C ARG A 331 0.94 -6.32 19.97
N VAL A 332 0.23 -7.43 19.85
CA VAL A 332 -1.07 -7.47 19.22
C VAL A 332 -2.06 -8.30 20.01
N LYS A 333 -3.32 -7.88 19.95
CA LYS A 333 -4.46 -8.59 20.50
C LYS A 333 -5.43 -8.96 19.37
N PRO A 334 -5.68 -10.25 19.11
CA PRO A 334 -6.63 -10.66 18.08
C PRO A 334 -8.06 -10.20 18.40
N GLN A 335 -8.75 -9.67 17.38
CA GLN A 335 -10.18 -9.37 17.50
C GLN A 335 -10.96 -10.70 17.65
N GLY A 336 -11.81 -10.78 18.68
CA GLY A 336 -12.60 -12.00 18.97
C GLY A 336 -12.06 -12.86 20.13
N GLY A 337 -11.22 -12.31 21.01
CA GLY A 337 -10.88 -12.96 22.29
C GLY A 337 -9.67 -13.91 22.25
N GLY A 338 -8.82 -13.79 21.23
CA GLY A 338 -7.55 -14.54 21.18
C GLY A 338 -6.54 -14.05 22.22
N LYS A 339 -5.56 -14.89 22.54
CA LYS A 339 -4.45 -14.50 23.41
C LYS A 339 -3.61 -13.40 22.74
N GLU A 340 -3.21 -12.44 23.55
CA GLU A 340 -2.24 -11.43 23.19
C GLU A 340 -0.88 -12.06 22.93
N GLY A 341 -0.10 -11.45 22.04
CA GLY A 341 1.27 -11.87 21.76
C GLY A 341 1.96 -10.92 20.80
N TRP A 342 3.18 -11.28 20.44
CA TRP A 342 4.04 -10.51 19.54
C TRP A 342 4.03 -11.11 18.13
N ILE A 343 3.95 -10.23 17.13
CA ILE A 343 4.00 -10.58 15.71
C ILE A 343 5.12 -9.79 15.03
N PHE A 344 5.87 -10.45 14.15
CA PHE A 344 6.89 -9.77 13.36
C PHE A 344 6.25 -8.85 12.31
N GLY A 345 6.66 -7.58 12.28
CA GLY A 345 6.00 -6.52 11.52
C GLY A 345 5.94 -6.72 10.02
N LYS A 346 6.82 -7.55 9.47
CA LYS A 346 6.78 -7.94 8.06
C LYS A 346 5.48 -8.63 7.65
N PHE A 347 4.75 -9.23 8.61
CA PHE A 347 3.48 -9.92 8.35
C PHE A 347 2.24 -9.12 8.74
N LEU A 348 2.42 -7.85 9.11
CA LEU A 348 1.37 -6.96 9.57
C LEU A 348 1.35 -5.67 8.75
N THR A 349 0.15 -5.20 8.43
CA THR A 349 -0.09 -3.82 8.04
C THR A 349 -0.72 -3.11 9.22
N VAL A 350 0.05 -2.24 9.87
CA VAL A 350 -0.47 -1.29 10.85
C VAL A 350 -1.15 -0.17 10.09
N LEU A 351 -2.33 0.22 10.55
CA LEU A 351 -3.13 1.28 9.94
C LEU A 351 -2.99 2.57 10.73
N ASP A 352 -2.89 3.68 10.02
CA ASP A 352 -3.10 5.01 10.59
C ASP A 352 -4.61 5.29 10.61
N THR A 353 -5.15 5.54 11.80
CA THR A 353 -6.59 5.77 11.98
C THR A 353 -7.02 7.19 11.64
N ARG A 354 -6.08 8.10 11.36
CA ARG A 354 -6.40 9.43 10.85
C ARG A 354 -7.02 9.30 9.46
N ASP A 355 -7.99 10.16 9.14
CA ASP A 355 -8.59 10.19 7.80
C ASP A 355 -7.59 10.62 6.72
N GLU A 356 -6.57 11.38 7.12
CA GLU A 356 -5.54 11.97 6.26
C GLU A 356 -4.15 11.66 6.86
N SER A 357 -3.54 10.54 6.44
CA SER A 357 -2.19 10.16 6.91
C SER A 357 -1.09 10.62 5.97
N LEU A 358 -1.44 10.90 4.72
CA LEU A 358 -0.49 11.34 3.70
C LEU A 358 -0.38 12.87 3.71
N SER A 359 0.86 13.37 3.79
CA SER A 359 1.13 14.79 3.58
C SER A 359 0.73 15.23 2.17
N VAL A 360 0.05 16.37 2.05
CA VAL A 360 -0.30 17.01 0.77
C VAL A 360 0.95 17.21 -0.10
N LEU A 361 2.08 17.59 0.53
CA LEU A 361 3.36 17.81 -0.17
C LEU A 361 3.90 16.53 -0.82
N ASN A 362 3.71 15.37 -0.19
CA ASN A 362 4.15 14.09 -0.77
C ASN A 362 3.32 13.73 -2.00
N LEU A 363 2.01 14.00 -1.99
CA LEU A 363 1.15 13.78 -3.14
C LEU A 363 1.47 14.77 -4.27
N ASP A 364 1.66 16.04 -3.95
CA ASP A 364 1.98 17.08 -4.92
C ASP A 364 3.33 16.84 -5.60
N ALA A 365 4.37 16.50 -4.84
CA ALA A 365 5.67 16.10 -5.39
C ALA A 365 5.56 14.89 -6.32
N ALA A 366 4.74 13.88 -5.94
CA ALA A 366 4.50 12.72 -6.79
C ALA A 366 3.79 13.10 -8.10
N LEU A 367 2.78 13.98 -8.07
CA LEU A 367 2.02 14.38 -9.26
C LEU A 367 2.80 15.31 -10.20
N THR A 368 3.69 16.13 -9.66
CA THR A 368 4.50 17.10 -10.42
C THR A 368 5.82 16.55 -10.94
N SER A 369 6.13 15.27 -10.68
CA SER A 369 7.43 14.64 -10.99
C SER A 369 7.88 14.72 -12.45
N TYR A 370 6.93 14.92 -13.37
CA TYR A 370 7.15 14.99 -14.82
C TYR A 370 6.57 16.28 -15.43
N GLY A 371 6.31 17.29 -14.59
CA GLY A 371 5.58 18.50 -14.96
C GLY A 371 4.08 18.40 -14.70
N THR A 372 3.37 19.48 -14.99
CA THR A 372 1.92 19.61 -14.81
C THR A 372 1.13 19.54 -16.11
N THR A 373 1.82 19.72 -17.25
CA THR A 373 1.20 19.76 -18.57
C THR A 373 1.53 18.54 -19.43
N LYS A 374 0.73 18.32 -20.47
CA LYS A 374 0.95 17.26 -21.45
C LYS A 374 2.29 17.38 -22.15
N GLU A 375 2.68 18.59 -22.53
CA GLU A 375 3.91 18.88 -23.27
C GLU A 375 5.13 18.54 -22.42
N GLN A 376 5.13 18.93 -21.14
CA GLN A 376 6.22 18.64 -20.20
C GLN A 376 6.37 17.12 -19.97
N VAL A 377 5.26 16.41 -19.77
CA VAL A 377 5.31 14.95 -19.61
C VAL A 377 5.88 14.27 -20.85
N GLN A 378 5.56 14.76 -22.06
CA GLN A 378 6.10 14.23 -23.31
C GLN A 378 7.56 14.63 -23.56
N GLU A 379 7.98 15.79 -23.08
CA GLU A 379 9.38 16.22 -23.13
C GLU A 379 10.26 15.26 -22.32
N VAL A 380 9.81 14.88 -21.12
CA VAL A 380 10.57 14.00 -20.23
C VAL A 380 10.48 12.53 -20.65
N LEU A 381 9.30 12.03 -21.02
CA LEU A 381 9.07 10.60 -21.29
C LEU A 381 9.06 10.23 -22.78
N GLY A 382 9.17 11.22 -23.67
CA GLY A 382 9.07 11.05 -25.11
C GLY A 382 7.61 10.89 -25.59
N LYS A 383 7.44 10.24 -26.75
CA LYS A 383 6.12 10.07 -27.36
C LYS A 383 5.31 8.97 -26.65
N PRO A 384 4.03 9.20 -26.31
CA PRO A 384 3.18 8.20 -25.72
C PRO A 384 2.85 7.09 -26.73
N ARG A 385 2.69 5.85 -26.25
CA ARG A 385 2.24 4.72 -27.06
C ARG A 385 0.76 4.82 -27.42
N LYS A 386 -0.03 5.40 -26.52
CA LYS A 386 -1.47 5.60 -26.71
C LYS A 386 -1.88 6.89 -26.00
N THR A 387 -2.74 7.65 -26.67
CA THR A 387 -3.37 8.86 -26.12
C THR A 387 -4.87 8.72 -26.28
N THR A 388 -5.63 9.01 -25.22
CA THR A 388 -7.10 9.05 -25.27
C THR A 388 -7.60 10.27 -24.52
N SER A 389 -8.42 11.09 -25.15
CA SER A 389 -8.99 12.29 -24.55
C SER A 389 -10.50 12.17 -24.43
N ARG A 390 -11.07 12.74 -23.36
CA ARG A 390 -12.51 12.83 -23.14
C ARG A 390 -12.86 14.17 -22.52
N LYS A 391 -14.03 14.71 -22.86
CA LYS A 391 -14.56 15.88 -22.16
C LYS A 391 -15.16 15.47 -20.82
N VAL A 392 -14.88 16.23 -19.79
CA VAL A 392 -15.33 15.98 -18.42
C VAL A 392 -15.83 17.29 -17.82
N ARG A 393 -17.02 17.26 -17.23
CA ARG A 393 -17.51 18.35 -16.38
C ARG A 393 -16.92 18.20 -15.00
N SER A 394 -16.19 19.23 -14.56
CA SER A 394 -15.69 19.37 -13.20
C SER A 394 -16.42 20.52 -12.51
N SER A 395 -16.23 20.69 -11.20
CA SER A 395 -16.86 21.75 -10.41
C SER A 395 -16.54 23.16 -10.92
N GLY A 396 -15.39 23.34 -11.59
CA GLY A 396 -14.95 24.60 -12.21
C GLY A 396 -15.32 24.80 -13.68
N GLY A 397 -16.07 23.87 -14.30
CA GLY A 397 -16.50 23.97 -15.71
C GLY A 397 -16.20 22.72 -16.54
N GLU A 398 -16.41 22.82 -17.86
CA GLU A 398 -16.06 21.77 -18.81
C GLU A 398 -14.56 21.82 -19.09
N GLY A 399 -13.88 20.66 -18.99
CA GLY A 399 -12.48 20.52 -19.37
C GLY A 399 -12.24 19.20 -20.09
N THR A 400 -10.99 18.98 -20.50
CA THR A 400 -10.59 17.78 -21.24
C THR A 400 -9.66 16.95 -20.37
N GLU A 401 -10.03 15.70 -20.10
CA GLU A 401 -9.11 14.72 -19.52
C GLU A 401 -8.41 13.95 -20.64
N THR A 402 -7.09 14.04 -20.69
CA THR A 402 -6.23 13.30 -21.61
C THR A 402 -5.44 12.26 -20.83
N THR A 403 -5.63 10.99 -21.20
CA THR A 403 -4.82 9.87 -20.69
C THR A 403 -3.68 9.59 -21.67
N LEU A 404 -2.44 9.62 -21.18
CA LEU A 404 -1.22 9.29 -21.90
C LEU A 404 -0.67 7.96 -21.36
N ALA A 405 -0.47 6.98 -22.22
CA ALA A 405 0.12 5.69 -21.85
C ALA A 405 1.52 5.53 -22.45
N PHE A 406 2.48 5.24 -21.58
CA PHE A 406 3.88 4.99 -21.90
C PHE A 406 4.24 3.55 -21.56
N SER A 407 5.48 3.15 -21.86
CA SER A 407 5.99 1.86 -21.41
C SER A 407 6.17 1.86 -19.90
N GLY A 408 5.25 1.24 -19.17
CA GLY A 408 5.32 1.10 -17.71
C GLY A 408 4.85 2.32 -16.90
N ALA A 409 4.20 3.29 -17.54
CA ALA A 409 3.62 4.46 -16.87
C ALA A 409 2.37 4.95 -17.60
N THR A 410 1.39 5.45 -16.86
CA THR A 410 0.16 6.06 -17.39
C THR A 410 -0.13 7.35 -16.63
N PHE A 411 -0.45 8.40 -17.36
CA PHE A 411 -0.74 9.73 -16.82
C PHE A 411 -2.15 10.12 -17.23
N VAL A 412 -2.91 10.72 -16.32
CA VAL A 412 -4.19 11.38 -16.61
C VAL A 412 -4.01 12.85 -16.32
N ILE A 413 -4.11 13.66 -17.37
CA ILE A 413 -3.93 15.10 -17.36
C ILE A 413 -5.28 15.74 -17.60
N TYR A 414 -5.62 16.75 -16.81
CA TYR A 414 -6.81 17.55 -17.00
C TYR A 414 -6.40 18.94 -17.49
N GLU A 415 -7.08 19.41 -18.52
CA GLU A 415 -6.96 20.76 -19.06
C GLU A 415 -8.32 21.43 -18.93
N GLY A 416 -8.42 22.43 -18.05
CA GLY A 416 -9.67 23.14 -17.78
C GLY A 416 -9.47 24.63 -17.53
N PRO A 417 -10.53 25.34 -17.10
CA PRO A 417 -10.50 26.78 -16.88
C PRO A 417 -9.45 27.24 -15.85
N GLY A 418 -9.10 26.37 -14.90
CA GLY A 418 -8.08 26.61 -13.88
C GLY A 418 -6.64 26.26 -14.30
N GLY A 419 -6.42 25.87 -15.56
CA GLY A 419 -5.12 25.45 -16.08
C GLY A 419 -5.01 23.94 -16.32
N SER A 420 -3.79 23.49 -16.60
CA SER A 420 -3.45 22.08 -16.83
C SER A 420 -2.81 21.48 -15.58
N GLU A 421 -3.29 20.30 -15.19
CA GLU A 421 -2.79 19.56 -14.02
C GLU A 421 -2.72 18.05 -14.30
N VAL A 422 -1.77 17.37 -13.66
CA VAL A 422 -1.73 15.90 -13.64
C VAL A 422 -2.61 15.41 -12.49
N ARG A 423 -3.76 14.80 -12.82
CA ARG A 423 -4.71 14.28 -11.83
C ARG A 423 -4.37 12.89 -11.31
N LYS A 424 -3.65 12.10 -12.11
CA LYS A 424 -3.31 10.73 -11.75
C LYS A 424 -2.07 10.24 -12.47
N ILE A 425 -1.21 9.57 -11.73
CA ILE A 425 -0.06 8.83 -12.27
C ILE A 425 -0.19 7.38 -11.82
N THR A 426 0.03 6.44 -12.74
CA THR A 426 0.15 5.01 -12.44
C THR A 426 1.44 4.48 -13.02
N LEU A 427 2.30 3.95 -12.16
CA LEU A 427 3.60 3.38 -12.53
C LEU A 427 3.60 1.87 -12.30
N THR A 428 4.17 1.14 -13.25
CA THR A 428 4.35 -0.32 -13.19
C THR A 428 5.77 -0.76 -13.58
N SER A 429 6.67 0.19 -13.82
CA SER A 429 8.07 -0.05 -14.16
C SER A 429 9.00 0.81 -13.30
N SER A 430 10.15 0.26 -12.92
CA SER A 430 11.20 0.94 -12.14
C SER A 430 11.92 2.05 -12.91
N LYS A 431 11.70 2.16 -14.24
CA LYS A 431 12.33 3.18 -15.08
C LYS A 431 11.89 4.62 -14.76
N HIS A 432 10.73 4.76 -14.13
CA HIS A 432 10.06 6.04 -13.93
C HIS A 432 9.86 6.28 -12.43
N PRO A 433 10.85 6.77 -11.69
CA PRO A 433 10.67 7.12 -10.28
C PRO A 433 9.81 8.38 -10.14
N LEU A 434 9.12 8.52 -9.01
CA LEU A 434 8.46 9.76 -8.63
C LEU A 434 9.39 10.60 -7.76
N ASP A 435 9.28 11.92 -7.90
CA ASP A 435 9.81 12.85 -6.93
C ASP A 435 9.12 12.60 -5.57
N GLY A 436 9.83 12.87 -4.47
CA GLY A 436 9.47 12.33 -3.15
C GLY A 436 9.99 10.90 -2.89
N GLY A 437 10.65 10.29 -3.89
CA GLY A 437 11.46 9.07 -3.72
C GLY A 437 10.72 7.76 -3.97
N LEU A 438 9.43 7.78 -4.28
CA LEU A 438 8.66 6.56 -4.54
C LEU A 438 9.00 5.95 -5.91
N ALA A 439 9.25 4.64 -5.94
CA ALA A 439 9.55 3.95 -7.19
C ALA A 439 9.06 2.49 -7.17
N VAL A 440 8.78 1.94 -8.35
CA VAL A 440 8.54 0.51 -8.53
C VAL A 440 9.83 -0.27 -8.25
N GLY A 441 9.73 -1.36 -7.51
CA GLY A 441 10.86 -2.20 -7.06
C GLY A 441 11.34 -1.89 -5.63
N MET A 442 10.95 -0.74 -5.07
CA MET A 442 11.25 -0.31 -3.71
C MET A 442 10.74 -1.32 -2.66
N ASP A 443 11.46 -1.50 -1.54
CA ASP A 443 11.00 -2.35 -0.45
C ASP A 443 9.86 -1.67 0.34
N ARG A 444 8.90 -2.46 0.81
CA ARG A 444 7.77 -1.98 1.61
C ARG A 444 8.21 -1.19 2.85
N ARG A 445 9.31 -1.56 3.51
CA ARG A 445 9.85 -0.77 4.63
C ARG A 445 10.17 0.66 4.21
N GLN A 446 10.82 0.83 3.06
CA GLN A 446 11.21 2.15 2.56
C GLN A 446 9.96 2.99 2.30
N VAL A 447 8.91 2.38 1.76
CA VAL A 447 7.60 3.05 1.61
C VAL A 447 7.05 3.48 2.96
N LEU A 448 7.03 2.61 3.97
CA LEU A 448 6.57 2.94 5.31
C LEU A 448 7.41 4.05 5.98
N SER A 449 8.72 4.10 5.71
CA SER A 449 9.59 5.19 6.19
C SER A 449 9.34 6.52 5.49
N LEU A 450 8.88 6.49 4.23
CA LEU A 450 8.61 7.69 3.42
C LEU A 450 7.20 8.24 3.66
N LEU A 451 6.21 7.36 3.74
CA LEU A 451 4.79 7.72 3.78
C LEU A 451 4.13 7.47 5.14
N GLY A 452 4.81 6.81 6.06
CA GLY A 452 4.24 6.35 7.32
C GLY A 452 3.34 5.12 7.14
N HIS A 453 2.41 4.94 8.07
CA HIS A 453 1.43 3.85 8.03
C HIS A 453 0.26 4.19 7.08
N PRO A 454 -0.24 3.24 6.29
CA PRO A 454 -1.39 3.46 5.40
C PRO A 454 -2.69 3.61 6.18
N ASN A 455 -3.69 4.30 5.63
CA ASN A 455 -5.02 4.39 6.23
C ASN A 455 -5.82 3.08 6.06
N ASP A 456 -5.60 2.36 4.96
CA ASP A 456 -6.38 1.19 4.62
C ASP A 456 -5.61 0.16 3.78
N LEU A 457 -6.12 -1.06 3.74
CA LEU A 457 -5.62 -2.17 2.93
C LEU A 457 -6.76 -2.71 2.06
N VAL A 458 -6.86 -2.20 0.83
CA VAL A 458 -7.96 -2.54 -0.10
C VAL A 458 -7.45 -3.52 -1.14
N LYS A 459 -8.02 -4.74 -1.15
CA LYS A 459 -7.63 -5.81 -2.11
C LYS A 459 -6.12 -6.11 -2.11
N GLY A 460 -5.47 -5.99 -0.96
CA GLY A 460 -4.02 -6.19 -0.80
C GLY A 460 -3.17 -5.01 -1.26
N GLU A 461 -3.77 -3.85 -1.54
CA GLU A 461 -3.08 -2.60 -1.86
C GLU A 461 -3.17 -1.66 -0.65
N GLU A 462 -2.03 -1.10 -0.25
CA GLU A 462 -1.97 -0.11 0.82
C GLU A 462 -2.45 1.24 0.27
N VAL A 463 -3.32 1.91 1.02
CA VAL A 463 -3.93 3.17 0.63
C VAL A 463 -3.55 4.25 1.63
N TYR A 464 -2.88 5.28 1.13
CA TYR A 464 -2.48 6.49 1.83
C TYR A 464 -3.34 7.64 1.32
N ARG A 465 -4.07 8.31 2.20
CA ARG A 465 -5.06 9.32 1.84
C ARG A 465 -4.58 10.69 2.27
N VAL A 466 -4.68 11.64 1.33
CA VAL A 466 -4.68 13.07 1.65
C VAL A 466 -6.10 13.52 1.94
N ASN A 467 -7.10 12.91 1.29
CA ASN A 467 -8.52 13.12 1.54
C ASN A 467 -9.34 11.92 1.03
N LYS A 468 -10.68 12.04 1.03
CA LYS A 468 -11.59 10.96 0.61
C LYS A 468 -11.39 10.50 -0.84
N ALA A 469 -10.98 11.40 -1.74
CA ALA A 469 -10.91 11.15 -3.17
C ALA A 469 -9.47 10.97 -3.71
N SER A 470 -8.46 11.43 -2.98
CA SER A 470 -7.08 11.53 -3.48
C SER A 470 -6.04 11.00 -2.50
N GLY A 471 -4.97 10.46 -3.05
CA GLY A 471 -3.87 9.92 -2.27
C GLY A 471 -2.92 9.07 -3.09
N ILE A 472 -2.22 8.16 -2.42
CA ILE A 472 -1.29 7.21 -3.02
C ILE A 472 -1.74 5.80 -2.68
N ARG A 473 -1.81 4.94 -3.69
CA ARG A 473 -2.12 3.51 -3.57
C ARG A 473 -0.94 2.70 -4.05
N ILE A 474 -0.50 1.74 -3.23
CA ILE A 474 0.70 0.95 -3.48
C ILE A 474 0.34 -0.52 -3.48
N LYS A 475 0.72 -1.19 -4.57
CA LYS A 475 0.59 -2.63 -4.72
C LYS A 475 1.94 -3.29 -4.53
N TYR A 476 1.99 -4.31 -3.70
CA TYR A 476 3.20 -5.07 -3.46
C TYR A 476 3.17 -6.45 -4.11
N GLU A 477 4.35 -6.95 -4.44
CA GLU A 477 4.63 -8.33 -4.76
C GLU A 477 5.94 -8.71 -4.06
N ASN A 478 5.90 -9.76 -3.24
CA ASN A 478 7.07 -10.18 -2.46
C ASN A 478 7.71 -9.05 -1.63
N TYR A 479 6.86 -8.21 -1.02
CA TYR A 479 7.26 -7.03 -0.23
C TYR A 479 7.97 -5.93 -1.02
N ARG A 480 7.98 -6.02 -2.35
CA ARG A 480 8.47 -4.95 -3.23
C ARG A 480 7.32 -4.28 -3.96
N VAL A 481 7.45 -2.99 -4.19
CA VAL A 481 6.46 -2.21 -4.94
C VAL A 481 6.37 -2.75 -6.36
N LYS A 482 5.19 -3.26 -6.74
CA LYS A 482 4.87 -3.70 -8.09
C LYS A 482 4.22 -2.58 -8.90
N ALA A 483 3.39 -1.78 -8.24
CA ALA A 483 2.75 -0.63 -8.86
C ALA A 483 2.50 0.49 -7.85
N VAL A 484 2.60 1.72 -8.32
CA VAL A 484 2.25 2.94 -7.57
C VAL A 484 1.16 3.66 -8.33
N THR A 485 0.13 4.12 -7.64
CA THR A 485 -0.88 5.01 -8.19
C THR A 485 -1.01 6.24 -7.30
N ALA A 486 -0.70 7.42 -7.83
CA ALA A 486 -0.83 8.69 -7.12
C ALA A 486 -1.92 9.55 -7.77
N GLY A 487 -2.63 10.35 -6.97
CA GLY A 487 -3.67 11.27 -7.41
C GLY A 487 -5.07 10.80 -7.06
N VAL A 488 -6.03 10.95 -7.97
CA VAL A 488 -7.41 10.56 -7.73
C VAL A 488 -7.55 9.02 -7.64
N LEU A 489 -8.06 8.57 -6.49
CA LEU A 489 -8.23 7.17 -6.11
C LEU A 489 -9.70 6.75 -6.18
N ASN A 490 -10.17 6.41 -7.39
CA ASN A 490 -11.49 5.80 -7.57
C ASN A 490 -11.65 4.45 -6.87
#